data_AF-A0A9X5GTX1-F1
#
_entry.id   AF-A0A9X5GTX1-F1
#
_cell.length_a   1.000
_cell.length_b   1.000
_cell.length_c   1.000
_cell.angle_alpha   90.00
_cell.angle_beta   90.00
_cell.angle_gamma   90.00
#
_symmetry.space_group_name_H-M   'P 1'
#
loop_
_entity.id
_entity.type
_entity.pdbx_description
1 polymer ?
#
loop_
_entity_poly.entity_id
_entity_poly.type
_entity_poly.pdbx_seq_one_letter_code
_entity_poly.pdbx_strand_id
1 'polypeptide(L)'
;MNTEIIKENTETTESKMQFILDENGELQEISKDKCRIVEYPIKYKLKNAFEVFVRVDGTENYWISNYGRCVNNHRAENSFYKHKEGKCHYTIFEIERYEVKNKKGKPTGEIAENRYKRETTPEDLVVDAFLVKYKGRFKVWHKDGDESNNWYKNLLTVTPDDYKNLKSGKITWQELNLEQEYIEYVNKASYHAYTVYNGVLARCKSTEATDSIHKCYNKSSMWEVWLKNPKAFVKWYLEHYYECGDEEMDVDKDLFGDGSGMYHEDFCCILPKGLNTMLANAKKHYKEGETPDNVLPLGVSYNSKTGKYTGSIQFTGAEKPIPLSEWDTEEEAFEEYRVLKRADILIVAAKYKNSIPDYIYDRLLTVEVKPY
;
A
#
# COMPACT_ATOMS: atom_id res chain seq x y z
N MET A 1 -17.79 34.50 6.63
CA MET A 1 -16.82 34.63 7.73
C MET A 1 -17.11 33.53 8.73
N ASN A 2 -16.03 32.87 9.15
CA ASN A 2 -15.88 31.90 10.23
C ASN A 2 -16.33 30.46 9.96
N THR A 3 -15.68 29.88 8.96
CA THR A 3 -15.28 28.46 8.91
C THR A 3 -14.08 28.27 9.84
N GLU A 4 -14.31 28.23 11.15
CA GLU A 4 -13.33 27.74 12.12
C GLU A 4 -14.07 26.83 13.11
N ILE A 5 -14.45 25.64 12.63
CA ILE A 5 -14.60 24.49 13.52
C ILE A 5 -13.19 23.95 13.70
N ILE A 6 -12.50 24.56 14.65
CA ILE A 6 -11.34 24.03 15.33
C ILE A 6 -11.73 22.64 15.82
N LYS A 7 -11.31 21.60 15.07
CA LYS A 7 -11.28 20.22 15.54
C LYS A 7 -10.11 20.10 16.52
N GLU A 8 -10.29 20.60 17.74
CA GLU A 8 -9.36 20.32 18.83
C GLU A 8 -9.70 18.93 19.42
N ASN A 9 -8.82 17.99 19.07
CA ASN A 9 -8.19 17.03 19.97
C ASN A 9 -9.03 16.44 21.11
N THR A 10 -9.62 15.30 20.81
CA THR A 10 -9.59 14.15 21.74
C THR A 10 -8.53 13.17 21.24
N GLU A 11 -7.25 13.51 21.41
CA GLU A 11 -6.15 12.57 21.17
C GLU A 11 -6.20 11.48 22.24
N THR A 12 -6.85 10.36 21.93
CA THR A 12 -6.72 9.12 22.68
C THR A 12 -5.26 8.68 22.69
N THR A 13 -4.83 7.92 23.69
CA THR A 13 -3.46 7.37 23.78
C THR A 13 -3.05 6.60 22.52
N GLU A 14 -4.00 5.98 21.82
CA GLU A 14 -3.81 5.30 20.53
C GLU A 14 -3.41 6.26 19.39
N SER A 15 -3.91 7.50 19.41
CA SER A 15 -3.58 8.51 18.38
C SER A 15 -2.13 9.02 18.48
N LYS A 16 -1.49 8.86 19.64
CA LYS A 16 -0.11 9.27 19.91
C LYS A 16 0.93 8.19 19.58
N MET A 17 0.49 6.96 19.37
CA MET A 17 1.35 5.86 18.95
C MET A 17 1.30 5.66 17.44
N GLN A 18 2.34 5.08 16.88
CA GLN A 18 2.37 4.56 15.52
C GLN A 18 3.12 3.23 15.47
N PHE A 19 2.97 2.52 14.37
CA PHE A 19 3.74 1.30 14.08
C PHE A 19 4.92 1.60 13.15
N ILE A 20 6.05 0.94 13.43
CA ILE A 20 7.25 0.89 12.58
C ILE A 20 7.70 -0.56 12.44
N LEU A 21 8.62 -0.83 11.51
CA LEU A 21 9.31 -2.12 11.42
C LEU A 21 10.64 -2.02 12.15
N ASP A 22 10.98 -2.94 13.05
CA ASP A 22 12.33 -3.03 13.62
C ASP A 22 13.35 -3.59 12.63
N GLU A 23 14.59 -3.83 13.09
CA GLU A 23 15.67 -4.31 12.23
C GLU A 23 15.45 -5.71 11.64
N ASN A 24 14.58 -6.51 12.25
CA ASN A 24 14.21 -7.84 11.76
C ASN A 24 12.99 -7.78 10.82
N GLY A 25 12.42 -6.58 10.61
CA GLY A 25 11.20 -6.40 9.85
C GLY A 25 9.94 -6.73 10.66
N GLU A 26 10.03 -6.80 11.99
CA GLU A 26 8.87 -7.07 12.84
C GLU A 26 8.19 -5.76 13.26
N LEU A 27 6.87 -5.81 13.43
CA LEU A 27 6.09 -4.65 13.85
C LEU A 27 6.37 -4.26 15.31
N GLN A 28 6.74 -3.01 15.51
CA GLN A 28 6.92 -2.39 16.84
C GLN A 28 6.06 -1.14 16.99
N GLU A 29 5.53 -0.94 18.19
CA GLU A 29 4.88 0.31 18.57
C GLU A 29 5.93 1.34 19.01
N ILE A 30 5.82 2.56 18.49
CA ILE A 30 6.63 3.71 18.91
C ILE A 30 5.74 4.92 19.12
N SER A 31 6.10 5.72 20.13
CA SER A 31 5.40 6.98 20.38
C SER A 31 5.82 8.03 19.36
N LYS A 32 4.84 8.77 18.80
CA LYS A 32 5.06 9.76 17.74
C LYS A 32 5.93 10.93 18.18
N ASP A 33 6.00 11.24 19.47
CA ASP A 33 6.90 12.25 20.04
C ASP A 33 8.39 11.88 19.93
N LYS A 34 8.69 10.58 19.79
CA LYS A 34 10.04 10.08 19.50
C LYS A 34 10.38 10.09 18.01
N CYS A 35 9.45 10.51 17.16
CA CYS A 35 9.60 10.51 15.70
C CYS A 35 9.67 11.95 15.17
N ARG A 36 10.43 12.15 14.10
CA ARG A 36 10.46 13.44 13.40
C ARG A 36 9.20 13.64 12.56
N ILE A 37 8.73 14.88 12.45
CA ILE A 37 7.66 15.25 11.53
C ILE A 37 8.24 15.32 10.12
N VAL A 38 7.48 14.86 9.13
CA VAL A 38 7.82 15.02 7.71
C VAL A 38 7.42 16.43 7.28
N GLU A 39 8.38 17.33 7.10
CA GLU A 39 8.12 18.75 6.80
C GLU A 39 7.55 18.99 5.39
N TYR A 40 7.90 18.16 4.42
CA TYR A 40 7.51 18.29 3.01
C TYR A 40 6.96 16.97 2.47
N PRO A 41 5.78 16.53 2.96
CA PRO A 41 5.20 15.25 2.55
C PRO A 41 4.78 15.31 1.09
N ILE A 42 5.03 14.23 0.36
CA ILE A 42 4.66 14.10 -1.05
C ILE A 42 3.56 13.05 -1.21
N LYS A 43 2.76 13.20 -2.27
CA LYS A 43 1.83 12.16 -2.72
C LYS A 43 2.50 11.35 -3.83
N TYR A 44 3.15 10.28 -3.45
CA TYR A 44 3.79 9.32 -4.36
C TYR A 44 3.41 7.90 -3.95
N LYS A 45 3.35 6.98 -4.93
CA LYS A 45 3.08 5.56 -4.65
C LYS A 45 4.14 5.00 -3.70
N LEU A 46 3.73 4.29 -2.66
CA LEU A 46 4.67 3.79 -1.66
C LEU A 46 5.25 2.45 -2.13
N LYS A 47 5.98 1.75 -1.27
CA LYS A 47 6.43 0.37 -1.47
C LYS A 47 5.66 -0.54 -0.53
N ASN A 48 5.36 -0.01 0.65
CA ASN A 48 4.47 -0.56 1.66
C ASN A 48 4.01 0.59 2.58
N ALA A 49 3.15 0.28 3.55
CA ALA A 49 2.55 1.26 4.44
C ALA A 49 3.57 2.07 5.28
N PHE A 50 4.80 1.56 5.47
CA PHE A 50 5.84 2.16 6.32
C PHE A 50 6.84 3.01 5.55
N GLU A 51 6.69 3.13 4.23
CA GLU A 51 7.59 3.98 3.49
C GLU A 51 7.30 5.46 3.74
N VAL A 52 8.37 6.19 4.03
CA VAL A 52 8.34 7.63 4.24
C VAL A 52 9.37 8.27 3.33
N PHE A 53 8.93 9.27 2.57
CA PHE A 53 9.79 10.14 1.77
C PHE A 53 10.14 11.39 2.55
N VAL A 54 11.43 11.68 2.64
CA VAL A 54 11.98 12.89 3.27
C VAL A 54 12.70 13.71 2.22
N ARG A 55 12.51 15.03 2.25
CA ARG A 55 13.20 15.92 1.32
C ARG A 55 14.71 15.85 1.58
N VAL A 56 15.50 15.69 0.53
CA VAL A 56 16.96 15.64 0.65
C VAL A 56 17.45 17.00 1.12
N ASP A 57 18.28 16.99 2.17
CA ASP A 57 18.82 18.20 2.77
C ASP A 57 19.59 19.05 1.74
N GLY A 58 19.47 20.36 1.85
CA GLY A 58 20.03 21.31 0.88
C GLY A 58 19.31 21.35 -0.48
N THR A 59 18.25 20.58 -0.70
CA THR A 59 17.49 20.57 -1.97
C THR A 59 16.02 20.97 -1.80
N GLU A 60 15.39 21.38 -2.91
CA GLU A 60 13.95 21.65 -2.94
C GLU A 60 13.14 20.64 -3.72
N ASN A 61 13.78 19.96 -4.66
CA ASN A 61 13.09 19.12 -5.64
C ASN A 61 13.41 17.63 -5.50
N TYR A 62 14.19 17.20 -4.50
CA TYR A 62 14.57 15.80 -4.33
C TYR A 62 14.04 15.23 -3.01
N TRP A 63 13.51 14.01 -3.06
CA TRP A 63 13.11 13.23 -1.90
C TRP A 63 13.76 11.86 -1.96
N ILE A 64 14.15 11.34 -0.80
CA ILE A 64 14.65 9.98 -0.61
C ILE A 64 13.76 9.27 0.40
N SER A 65 13.39 8.04 0.11
CA SER A 65 12.64 7.21 1.07
C SER A 65 13.56 6.40 1.98
N ASN A 66 13.00 5.92 3.10
CA ASN A 66 13.67 4.96 3.99
C ASN A 66 13.96 3.59 3.34
N TYR A 67 13.56 3.39 2.08
CA TYR A 67 13.91 2.24 1.25
C TYR A 67 14.89 2.58 0.10
N GLY A 68 15.46 3.79 0.10
CA GLY A 68 16.41 4.24 -0.92
C GLY A 68 15.78 4.61 -2.26
N ARG A 69 14.46 4.81 -2.33
CA ARG A 69 13.77 5.26 -3.54
C ARG A 69 13.89 6.77 -3.64
N CYS A 70 14.59 7.26 -4.67
CA CYS A 70 14.73 8.69 -4.90
C CYS A 70 13.74 9.18 -5.97
N VAL A 71 13.06 10.28 -5.68
CA VAL A 71 12.15 10.94 -6.62
C VAL A 71 12.41 12.44 -6.69
N ASN A 72 12.07 13.07 -7.81
CA ASN A 72 12.15 14.51 -7.95
C ASN A 72 10.93 15.10 -8.67
N ASN A 73 10.64 16.38 -8.44
CA ASN A 73 9.53 17.10 -9.05
C ASN A 73 9.94 18.26 -9.97
N HIS A 74 11.13 18.19 -10.60
CA HIS A 74 11.66 19.27 -11.45
C HIS A 74 10.74 19.70 -12.59
N ARG A 75 9.90 18.79 -13.08
CA ARG A 75 9.02 19.05 -14.23
C ARG A 75 7.72 19.77 -13.83
N ALA A 76 7.14 19.39 -12.69
CA ALA A 76 5.93 19.98 -12.15
C ALA A 76 5.80 19.61 -10.67
N GLU A 77 5.27 20.53 -9.87
CA GLU A 77 5.23 20.46 -8.40
C GLU A 77 4.71 19.13 -7.84
N ASN A 78 3.70 18.54 -8.48
CA ASN A 78 3.06 17.29 -8.05
C ASN A 78 3.32 16.11 -9.00
N SER A 79 4.31 16.22 -9.89
CA SER A 79 4.70 15.16 -10.81
C SER A 79 6.11 14.68 -10.50
N PHE A 80 6.20 13.44 -10.01
CA PHE A 80 7.45 12.89 -9.51
C PHE A 80 8.09 11.94 -10.52
N TYR A 81 9.30 12.27 -10.94
CA TYR A 81 10.17 11.37 -11.68
C TYR A 81 10.90 10.45 -10.70
N LYS A 82 10.85 9.14 -10.96
CA LYS A 82 11.56 8.13 -10.18
C LYS A 82 12.96 7.93 -10.73
N HIS A 83 13.96 8.02 -9.87
CA HIS A 83 15.34 7.68 -10.22
C HIS A 83 15.56 6.17 -10.25
N LYS A 84 16.64 5.74 -10.89
CA LYS A 84 17.09 4.34 -10.87
C LYS A 84 17.37 3.91 -9.43
N GLU A 85 16.91 2.73 -9.02
CA GLU A 85 17.14 2.18 -7.67
C GLU A 85 18.35 1.23 -7.62
N GLY A 86 18.71 0.83 -6.40
CA GLY A 86 19.78 -0.13 -6.11
C GLY A 86 21.16 0.52 -6.09
N LYS A 87 22.20 -0.22 -6.46
CA LYS A 87 23.56 0.32 -6.52
C LYS A 87 23.73 1.23 -7.74
N CYS A 88 23.61 2.54 -7.53
CA CYS A 88 23.76 3.53 -8.61
C CYS A 88 24.29 4.87 -8.11
N HIS A 89 24.70 5.70 -9.07
CA HIS A 89 25.20 7.04 -8.82
C HIS A 89 24.13 8.08 -9.16
N TYR A 90 24.03 9.12 -8.34
CA TYR A 90 23.15 10.27 -8.55
C TYR A 90 23.94 11.57 -8.63
N THR A 91 23.48 12.45 -9.51
CA THR A 91 23.83 13.88 -9.48
C THR A 91 22.57 14.65 -9.10
N ILE A 92 22.57 15.25 -7.92
CA ILE A 92 21.48 16.11 -7.43
C ILE A 92 21.92 17.58 -7.41
N PHE A 93 20.97 18.49 -7.26
CA PHE A 93 21.23 19.93 -7.23
C PHE A 93 20.80 20.51 -5.89
N GLU A 94 21.77 21.04 -5.16
CA GLU A 94 21.56 21.78 -3.92
C GLU A 94 21.35 23.26 -4.22
N ILE A 95 20.61 23.93 -3.35
CA ILE A 95 20.22 25.34 -3.47
C ILE A 95 20.73 26.10 -2.26
N GLU A 96 21.55 27.12 -2.50
CA GLU A 96 21.99 28.08 -1.48
C GLU A 96 21.33 29.44 -1.76
N ARG A 97 20.66 29.99 -0.76
CA ARG A 97 20.08 31.34 -0.81
C ARG A 97 20.86 32.28 0.08
N TYR A 98 21.26 33.42 -0.49
CA TYR A 98 22.00 34.44 0.25
C TYR A 98 21.49 35.84 -0.10
N GLU A 99 21.59 36.73 0.87
CA GLU A 99 21.22 38.12 0.69
C GLU A 99 22.26 38.86 -0.15
N VAL A 100 21.79 39.52 -1.20
CA VAL A 100 22.65 40.32 -2.09
C VAL A 100 23.14 41.54 -1.32
N LYS A 101 24.45 41.78 -1.40
CA LYS A 101 25.09 42.94 -0.80
C LYS A 101 25.47 43.94 -1.88
N ASN A 102 25.21 45.22 -1.63
CA ASN A 102 25.64 46.28 -2.53
C ASN A 102 27.17 46.48 -2.48
N LYS A 103 27.70 47.37 -3.33
CA LYS A 103 29.14 47.67 -3.40
C LYS A 103 29.76 48.16 -2.08
N LYS A 104 28.94 48.59 -1.10
CA LYS A 104 29.36 49.02 0.24
C LYS A 104 29.18 47.91 1.29
N GLY A 105 28.87 46.68 0.87
CA GLY A 105 28.66 45.53 1.75
C GLY A 105 27.33 45.53 2.51
N LYS A 106 26.41 46.46 2.20
CA LYS A 106 25.10 46.51 2.87
C LYS A 106 24.09 45.60 2.18
N PRO A 107 23.26 44.85 2.93
CA PRO A 107 22.07 44.18 2.45
C PRO A 107 21.23 45.04 1.49
N THR A 108 20.83 44.47 0.34
CA THR A 108 19.87 45.10 -0.57
C THR A 108 18.43 44.69 -0.29
N GLY A 109 18.21 43.61 0.48
CA GLY A 109 16.92 42.95 0.63
C GLY A 109 16.56 42.01 -0.52
N GLU A 110 17.39 41.92 -1.56
CA GLU A 110 17.23 40.93 -2.63
C GLU A 110 17.89 39.61 -2.23
N ILE A 111 17.23 38.48 -2.50
CA ILE A 111 17.79 37.14 -2.29
C ILE A 111 18.25 36.59 -3.64
N ALA A 112 19.52 36.22 -3.73
CA ALA A 112 20.06 35.47 -4.85
C ALA A 112 20.10 33.98 -4.54
N GLU A 113 20.08 33.16 -5.59
CA GLU A 113 20.12 31.71 -5.51
C GLU A 113 21.31 31.17 -6.30
N ASN A 114 22.14 30.35 -5.64
CA ASN A 114 23.16 29.53 -6.29
C ASN A 114 22.75 28.07 -6.29
N ARG A 115 23.05 27.37 -7.38
CA ARG A 115 22.81 25.93 -7.53
C ARG A 115 24.13 25.20 -7.68
N TYR A 116 24.33 24.18 -6.86
CA TYR A 116 25.55 23.36 -6.89
C TYR A 116 25.20 21.91 -7.17
N LYS A 117 26.06 21.22 -7.92
CA LYS A 117 25.94 19.79 -8.15
C LYS A 117 26.50 19.05 -6.94
N ARG A 118 25.76 18.04 -6.49
CA ARG A 118 26.22 17.07 -5.50
C ARG A 118 26.17 15.68 -6.11
N GLU A 119 27.32 15.05 -6.15
CA GLU A 119 27.47 13.65 -6.52
C GLU A 119 27.23 12.78 -5.28
N THR A 120 26.36 11.78 -5.39
CA THR A 120 25.91 10.98 -4.24
C THR A 120 25.38 9.62 -4.69
N THR A 121 24.97 8.79 -3.73
CA THR A 121 24.39 7.47 -3.93
C THR A 121 23.08 7.36 -3.13
N PRO A 122 22.18 6.41 -3.44
CA PRO A 122 20.98 6.23 -2.63
C PRO A 122 21.30 5.93 -1.16
N GLU A 123 22.31 5.10 -0.89
CA GLU A 123 22.70 4.77 0.48
C GLU A 123 23.20 5.99 1.25
N ASP A 124 23.99 6.88 0.62
CA ASP A 124 24.45 8.12 1.26
C ASP A 124 23.26 9.03 1.61
N LEU A 125 22.29 9.15 0.70
CA LEU A 125 21.07 9.94 0.94
C LEU A 125 20.20 9.33 2.05
N VAL A 126 20.11 8.00 2.13
CA VAL A 126 19.38 7.31 3.19
C VAL A 126 20.08 7.52 4.54
N VAL A 127 21.42 7.38 4.58
CA VAL A 127 22.21 7.64 5.80
C VAL A 127 22.01 9.07 6.27
N ASP A 128 22.03 10.04 5.36
CA ASP A 128 21.82 11.44 5.71
C ASP A 128 20.44 11.74 6.30
N ALA A 129 19.40 11.07 5.81
CA ALA A 129 18.02 11.32 6.21
C ALA A 129 17.57 10.48 7.42
N PHE A 130 18.00 9.22 7.52
CA PHE A 130 17.39 8.22 8.40
C PHE A 130 18.33 7.61 9.45
N LEU A 131 19.64 7.91 9.44
CA LEU A 131 20.58 7.39 10.42
C LEU A 131 21.15 8.51 11.31
N VAL A 132 21.37 8.19 12.59
CA VAL A 132 22.15 9.06 13.48
C VAL A 132 23.62 8.97 13.08
N LYS A 133 24.25 10.13 12.87
CA LYS A 133 25.65 10.22 12.43
C LYS A 133 26.61 10.18 13.63
N TYR A 134 27.57 9.27 13.59
CA TYR A 134 28.63 9.18 14.58
C TYR A 134 29.97 9.67 14.03
N LYS A 135 30.72 10.43 14.83
CA LYS A 135 32.01 10.99 14.42
C LYS A 135 32.97 9.88 13.96
N GLY A 136 33.53 10.04 12.75
CA GLY A 136 34.49 9.09 12.17
C GLY A 136 33.87 7.87 11.49
N ARG A 137 32.54 7.69 11.55
CA ARG A 137 31.82 6.62 10.84
C ARG A 137 31.11 7.20 9.62
N PHE A 138 31.76 7.12 8.47
CA PHE A 138 31.26 7.71 7.22
C PHE A 138 31.31 6.74 6.03
N LYS A 139 31.67 5.47 6.25
CA LYS A 139 31.48 4.40 5.27
C LYS A 139 30.17 3.70 5.56
N VAL A 140 29.39 3.40 4.53
CA VAL A 140 28.13 2.68 4.65
C VAL A 140 28.36 1.19 4.42
N TRP A 141 27.83 0.35 5.30
CA TRP A 141 27.86 -1.11 5.19
C TRP A 141 26.42 -1.66 5.13
N HIS A 142 26.18 -2.60 4.22
CA HIS A 142 24.91 -3.31 4.07
C HIS A 142 24.98 -4.63 4.84
N LYS A 143 24.12 -4.81 5.85
CA LYS A 143 24.17 -5.97 6.78
C LYS A 143 23.93 -7.31 6.09
N ASP A 144 23.10 -7.32 5.06
CA ASP A 144 22.78 -8.50 4.22
C ASP A 144 23.80 -8.75 3.09
N GLY A 145 24.75 -7.84 2.88
CA GLY A 145 25.72 -7.90 1.79
C GLY A 145 25.16 -7.51 0.41
N ASP A 146 23.88 -7.18 0.29
CA ASP A 146 23.27 -6.69 -0.95
C ASP A 146 23.35 -5.16 -1.00
N GLU A 147 24.31 -4.65 -1.78
CA GLU A 147 24.52 -3.20 -1.98
C GLU A 147 23.38 -2.51 -2.75
N SER A 148 22.36 -3.26 -3.19
CA SER A 148 21.12 -2.70 -3.73
C SER A 148 20.02 -2.52 -2.68
N ASN A 149 20.14 -3.17 -1.51
CA ASN A 149 19.17 -3.08 -0.42
C ASN A 149 19.44 -1.86 0.47
N ASN A 150 18.97 -0.71 0.00
CA ASN A 150 19.11 0.58 0.68
C ASN A 150 18.00 0.86 1.70
N TRP A 151 17.40 -0.18 2.28
CA TRP A 151 16.52 -0.01 3.44
C TRP A 151 17.32 0.51 4.63
N TYR A 152 16.90 1.61 5.25
CA TYR A 152 17.69 2.32 6.27
C TYR A 152 18.18 1.42 7.41
N LYS A 153 17.33 0.48 7.88
CA LYS A 153 17.66 -0.49 8.92
C LYS A 153 18.54 -1.64 8.45
N ASN A 154 18.82 -1.77 7.16
CA ASN A 154 19.88 -2.65 6.64
C ASN A 154 21.26 -1.96 6.67
N LEU A 155 21.31 -0.63 6.81
CA LEU A 155 22.53 0.15 6.70
C LEU A 155 23.19 0.40 8.06
N LEU A 156 24.51 0.31 8.09
CA LEU A 156 25.35 0.70 9.22
C LEU A 156 26.39 1.72 8.77
N THR A 157 26.67 2.72 9.60
CA THR A 157 27.84 3.58 9.40
C THR A 157 29.04 3.02 10.16
N VAL A 158 30.16 2.83 9.47
CA VAL A 158 31.39 2.25 10.03
C VAL A 158 32.61 3.13 9.74
N THR A 159 33.70 2.90 10.46
CA THR A 159 34.97 3.58 10.17
C THR A 159 35.58 3.05 8.87
N PRO A 160 36.48 3.80 8.21
CA PRO A 160 37.19 3.32 7.02
C PRO A 160 37.98 2.03 7.24
N ASP A 161 38.50 1.80 8.44
CA ASP A 161 39.30 0.61 8.73
C ASP A 161 38.41 -0.60 9.02
N ASP A 162 37.29 -0.42 9.74
CA ASP A 162 36.27 -1.46 9.89
C ASP A 162 35.71 -1.88 8.54
N TYR A 163 35.41 -0.92 7.66
CA TYR A 163 34.94 -1.21 6.30
C TYR A 163 35.93 -2.09 5.51
N LYS A 164 37.24 -1.81 5.61
CA LYS A 164 38.27 -2.66 4.97
C LYS A 164 38.29 -4.06 5.57
N ASN A 165 38.20 -4.17 6.90
CA ASN A 165 38.21 -5.45 7.59
C ASN A 165 36.99 -6.30 7.21
N LEU A 166 35.80 -5.68 7.19
CA LEU A 166 34.53 -6.27 6.73
C LEU A 166 34.63 -6.73 5.27
N LYS A 167 35.08 -5.86 4.36
CA LYS A 167 35.28 -6.22 2.93
C LYS A 167 36.26 -7.38 2.74
N SER A 168 37.27 -7.48 3.59
CA SER A 168 38.25 -8.57 3.54
C SER A 168 37.80 -9.86 4.23
N GLY A 169 36.63 -9.87 4.89
CA GLY A 169 36.13 -11.00 5.66
C GLY A 169 36.92 -11.31 6.93
N LYS A 170 37.73 -10.35 7.42
CA LYS A 170 38.50 -10.50 8.67
C LYS A 170 37.64 -10.44 9.92
N ILE A 171 36.49 -9.78 9.81
CA ILE A 171 35.51 -9.57 10.87
C ILE A 171 34.12 -9.51 10.23
N THR A 172 33.11 -9.93 10.97
CA THR A 172 31.69 -9.75 10.62
C THR A 172 31.16 -8.45 11.21
N TRP A 173 30.04 -7.94 10.70
CA TRP A 173 29.48 -6.70 11.25
C TRP A 173 28.95 -6.90 12.68
N GLN A 174 28.50 -8.11 13.01
CA GLN A 174 28.05 -8.49 14.35
C GLN A 174 29.22 -8.44 15.35
N GLU A 175 30.41 -8.89 14.93
CA GLU A 175 31.62 -8.85 15.76
C GLU A 175 32.11 -7.43 16.06
N LEU A 176 31.74 -6.43 15.24
CA LEU A 176 32.03 -5.03 15.53
C LEU A 176 31.23 -4.49 16.72
N ASN A 177 30.12 -5.14 17.08
CA ASN A 177 29.24 -4.77 18.19
C ASN A 177 28.89 -3.26 18.19
N LEU A 178 28.58 -2.72 17.01
CA LEU A 178 28.20 -1.32 16.85
C LEU A 178 26.70 -1.16 17.06
N GLU A 179 26.34 -0.22 17.93
CA GLU A 179 24.98 0.29 17.98
C GLU A 179 24.82 1.41 16.94
N GLN A 180 23.78 1.29 16.10
CA GLN A 180 23.37 2.31 15.13
C GLN A 180 21.95 2.75 15.47
N GLU A 181 21.80 4.01 15.89
CA GLU A 181 20.48 4.61 16.07
C GLU A 181 19.92 5.09 14.73
N TYR A 182 18.60 4.95 14.57
CA TYR A 182 17.87 5.39 13.37
C TYR A 182 16.89 6.51 13.72
N ILE A 183 16.68 7.38 12.75
CA ILE A 183 15.75 8.49 12.83
C ILE A 183 14.41 8.03 12.27
N GLU A 184 13.46 7.79 13.15
CA GLU A 184 12.09 7.46 12.77
C GLU A 184 11.29 8.71 12.42
N TYR A 185 10.43 8.59 11.41
CA TYR A 185 9.53 9.64 10.99
C TYR A 185 8.08 9.27 11.28
N VAL A 186 7.24 10.27 11.55
CA VAL A 186 5.80 10.07 11.63
C VAL A 186 5.31 9.57 10.27
N ASN A 187 4.67 8.40 10.27
CA ASN A 187 4.12 7.77 9.06
C ASN A 187 2.59 7.75 9.10
N LYS A 188 1.98 7.39 7.95
CA LYS A 188 0.52 7.31 7.82
C LYS A 188 0.00 5.88 7.89
N ALA A 189 0.84 4.89 8.17
CA ALA A 189 0.50 3.47 8.14
C ALA A 189 -0.69 3.17 9.06
N SER A 190 -0.57 3.53 10.34
CA SER A 190 -1.62 3.30 11.33
C SER A 190 -2.90 4.06 10.99
N TYR A 191 -2.78 5.31 10.54
CA TYR A 191 -3.93 6.13 10.16
C TYR A 191 -4.75 5.46 9.04
N HIS A 192 -4.09 5.03 7.94
CA HIS A 192 -4.77 4.35 6.85
C HIS A 192 -5.43 3.03 7.31
N ALA A 193 -4.72 2.22 8.10
CA ALA A 193 -5.26 0.98 8.64
C ALA A 193 -6.52 1.22 9.50
N TYR A 194 -6.53 2.27 10.33
CA TYR A 194 -7.72 2.67 11.10
C TYR A 194 -8.86 3.18 10.23
N THR A 195 -8.58 3.90 9.13
CA THR A 195 -9.61 4.28 8.15
C THR A 195 -10.27 3.03 7.56
N VAL A 196 -9.48 2.03 7.18
CA VAL A 196 -9.99 0.75 6.66
C VAL A 196 -10.80 0.01 7.73
N TYR A 197 -10.30 -0.08 8.96
CA TYR A 197 -11.01 -0.67 10.10
C TYR A 197 -12.39 -0.03 10.28
N ASN A 198 -12.47 1.30 10.27
CA ASN A 198 -13.74 2.02 10.43
C ASN A 198 -14.71 1.76 9.27
N GLY A 199 -14.21 1.59 8.04
CA GLY A 199 -15.01 1.17 6.90
C GLY A 199 -15.59 -0.24 7.08
N VAL A 200 -14.77 -1.20 7.54
CA VAL A 200 -15.24 -2.56 7.89
C VAL A 200 -16.26 -2.50 9.03
N LEU A 201 -15.98 -1.75 10.09
CA LEU A 201 -16.84 -1.60 11.25
C LEU A 201 -18.21 -1.00 10.90
N ALA A 202 -18.25 0.01 10.02
CA ALA A 202 -19.48 0.60 9.54
C ALA A 202 -20.34 -0.41 8.78
N ARG A 203 -19.72 -1.27 7.96
CA ARG A 203 -20.41 -2.38 7.27
C ARG A 203 -21.00 -3.38 8.26
N CYS A 204 -20.32 -3.69 9.35
CA CYS A 204 -20.80 -4.66 10.36
C CYS A 204 -21.83 -4.08 11.35
N LYS A 205 -21.85 -2.76 11.57
CA LYS A 205 -22.79 -2.08 12.48
C LYS A 205 -24.07 -1.59 11.80
N SER A 206 -24.14 -1.65 10.47
CA SER A 206 -25.33 -1.23 9.72
C SER A 206 -26.48 -2.20 9.97
N THR A 207 -27.29 -1.91 10.99
CA THR A 207 -28.59 -2.55 11.22
C THR A 207 -29.71 -1.88 10.42
N GLU A 208 -29.43 -0.71 9.79
CA GLU A 208 -30.35 0.02 8.91
C GLU A 208 -29.60 0.61 7.70
N ALA A 209 -30.25 0.59 6.53
CA ALA A 209 -29.68 1.04 5.26
C ALA A 209 -29.67 2.58 5.14
N THR A 210 -28.53 3.15 4.75
CA THR A 210 -28.41 4.57 4.36
C THR A 210 -28.01 4.69 2.88
N ASP A 211 -28.19 5.86 2.26
CA ASP A 211 -27.91 6.11 0.83
C ASP A 211 -26.46 5.80 0.39
N SER A 212 -25.53 5.67 1.33
CA SER A 212 -24.11 5.34 1.11
C SER A 212 -23.73 3.88 1.39
N ILE A 213 -24.66 3.04 1.87
CA ILE A 213 -24.39 1.67 2.34
C ILE A 213 -25.43 0.71 1.75
N HIS A 214 -25.02 -0.17 0.84
CA HIS A 214 -25.90 -1.17 0.23
C HIS A 214 -26.43 -2.19 1.27
N LYS A 215 -27.72 -2.55 1.19
CA LYS A 215 -28.42 -3.55 2.04
C LYS A 215 -27.78 -4.96 2.08
N CYS A 216 -26.77 -5.25 1.24
CA CYS A 216 -26.03 -6.52 1.25
C CYS A 216 -25.25 -6.78 2.55
N TYR A 217 -25.09 -5.79 3.42
CA TYR A 217 -24.31 -5.91 4.67
C TYR A 217 -25.12 -6.35 5.90
N ASN A 218 -26.41 -6.67 5.76
CA ASN A 218 -27.26 -7.15 6.87
C ASN A 218 -26.85 -8.54 7.44
N LYS A 219 -25.76 -9.14 6.95
CA LYS A 219 -25.18 -10.42 7.41
C LYS A 219 -23.68 -10.34 7.72
N SER A 220 -23.08 -9.15 7.62
CA SER A 220 -21.64 -9.01 7.87
C SER A 220 -21.38 -8.77 9.35
N SER A 221 -20.43 -9.50 9.92
CA SER A 221 -20.00 -9.36 11.32
C SER A 221 -18.50 -9.18 11.39
N MET A 222 -17.99 -8.66 12.50
CA MET A 222 -16.56 -8.50 12.73
C MET A 222 -16.18 -9.35 13.94
N TRP A 223 -15.01 -9.99 13.86
CA TRP A 223 -14.49 -10.80 14.94
C TRP A 223 -14.39 -9.99 16.23
N GLU A 224 -14.83 -10.60 17.33
CA GLU A 224 -14.96 -9.92 18.62
C GLU A 224 -13.62 -9.36 19.13
N VAL A 225 -12.50 -10.02 18.81
CA VAL A 225 -11.15 -9.54 19.16
C VAL A 225 -10.85 -8.21 18.48
N TRP A 226 -11.16 -8.08 17.17
CA TRP A 226 -10.99 -6.82 16.44
C TRP A 226 -11.95 -5.73 16.93
N LEU A 227 -13.17 -6.09 17.32
CA LEU A 227 -14.13 -5.14 17.91
C LEU A 227 -13.68 -4.58 19.26
N LYS A 228 -13.16 -5.45 20.14
CA LYS A 228 -12.65 -5.08 21.48
C LYS A 228 -11.29 -4.41 21.43
N ASN A 229 -10.48 -4.76 20.42
CA ASN A 229 -9.12 -4.26 20.24
C ASN A 229 -8.88 -3.88 18.77
N PRO A 230 -9.22 -2.65 18.37
CA PRO A 230 -8.97 -2.13 17.02
C PRO A 230 -7.49 -2.24 16.59
N LYS A 231 -6.54 -2.15 17.52
CA LYS A 231 -5.11 -2.32 17.22
C LYS A 231 -4.78 -3.71 16.68
N ALA A 232 -5.51 -4.76 17.07
CA ALA A 232 -5.30 -6.10 16.53
C ALA A 232 -5.61 -6.16 15.03
N PHE A 233 -6.68 -5.49 14.57
CA PHE A 233 -6.97 -5.34 13.15
C PHE A 233 -5.87 -4.52 12.45
N VAL A 234 -5.45 -3.42 13.05
CA VAL A 234 -4.39 -2.55 12.48
C VAL A 234 -3.10 -3.33 12.29
N LYS A 235 -2.69 -4.11 13.29
CA LYS A 235 -1.51 -4.97 13.21
C LYS A 235 -1.65 -5.97 12.06
N TRP A 236 -2.75 -6.73 12.02
CA TRP A 236 -3.04 -7.67 10.94
C TRP A 236 -2.99 -6.99 9.56
N TYR A 237 -3.65 -5.84 9.40
CA TYR A 237 -3.69 -5.11 8.13
C TYR A 237 -2.29 -4.72 7.68
N LEU A 238 -1.47 -4.18 8.60
CA LEU A 238 -0.12 -3.71 8.29
C LEU A 238 0.85 -4.86 7.96
N GLU A 239 0.68 -6.04 8.57
CA GLU A 239 1.47 -7.24 8.27
C GLU A 239 1.15 -7.81 6.89
N HIS A 240 -0.09 -7.66 6.42
CA HIS A 240 -0.55 -8.22 5.15
C HIS A 240 -0.59 -7.20 4.01
N TYR A 241 -0.39 -5.91 4.28
CA TYR A 241 -0.53 -4.86 3.27
C TYR A 241 0.61 -4.90 2.24
N TYR A 242 0.23 -4.87 0.98
CA TYR A 242 1.12 -4.72 -0.17
C TYR A 242 0.49 -3.76 -1.19
N GLU A 243 1.30 -3.24 -2.09
CA GLU A 243 0.80 -2.45 -3.23
C GLU A 243 0.75 -3.29 -4.50
N CYS A 244 -0.28 -3.05 -5.32
CA CYS A 244 -0.41 -3.65 -6.65
C CYS A 244 -0.51 -2.55 -7.71
N GLY A 245 0.65 -2.13 -8.24
CA GLY A 245 0.71 -1.05 -9.22
C GLY A 245 0.19 0.27 -8.64
N ASP A 246 -0.79 0.88 -9.31
CA ASP A 246 -1.47 2.10 -8.85
C ASP A 246 -2.92 1.80 -8.40
N GLU A 247 -3.26 0.53 -8.16
CA GLU A 247 -4.61 0.13 -7.73
C GLU A 247 -4.87 0.42 -6.25
N GLU A 248 -6.12 0.77 -5.94
CA GLU A 248 -6.61 0.80 -4.58
C GLU A 248 -6.70 -0.64 -4.03
N MET A 249 -6.42 -0.80 -2.74
CA MET A 249 -6.41 -2.12 -2.08
C MET A 249 -7.60 -2.23 -1.12
N ASP A 250 -8.41 -3.26 -1.31
CA ASP A 250 -9.62 -3.54 -0.53
C ASP A 250 -9.38 -4.67 0.48
N VAL A 251 -9.88 -4.50 1.71
CA VAL A 251 -10.03 -5.63 2.65
C VAL A 251 -11.35 -6.31 2.37
N ASP A 252 -11.27 -7.59 2.02
CA ASP A 252 -12.44 -8.43 1.76
C ASP A 252 -12.29 -9.83 2.37
N LYS A 253 -13.43 -10.38 2.82
CA LYS A 253 -13.56 -11.71 3.43
C LYS A 253 -14.00 -12.79 2.45
N ASP A 254 -14.43 -12.39 1.25
CA ASP A 254 -15.25 -13.22 0.38
C ASP A 254 -14.47 -14.29 -0.39
N LEU A 255 -13.14 -14.14 -0.50
CA LEU A 255 -12.27 -15.10 -1.17
C LEU A 255 -11.95 -16.33 -0.30
N PHE A 256 -11.84 -16.14 1.02
CA PHE A 256 -11.49 -17.21 1.97
C PHE A 256 -12.63 -17.54 2.96
N GLY A 257 -13.59 -16.65 3.17
CA GLY A 257 -14.60 -16.79 4.20
C GLY A 257 -15.76 -17.74 3.88
N ASP A 258 -15.82 -18.32 2.67
CA ASP A 258 -16.81 -19.34 2.27
C ASP A 258 -18.27 -19.02 2.63
N GLY A 259 -18.65 -17.73 2.57
CA GLY A 259 -20.00 -17.26 2.87
C GLY A 259 -20.27 -16.98 4.35
N SER A 260 -19.26 -17.05 5.23
CA SER A 260 -19.39 -16.76 6.66
C SER A 260 -19.90 -15.36 6.97
N GLY A 261 -19.69 -14.39 6.07
CA GLY A 261 -20.03 -13.00 6.31
C GLY A 261 -19.12 -12.31 7.34
N MET A 262 -18.22 -13.04 7.99
CA MET A 262 -17.41 -12.56 9.10
C MET A 262 -16.09 -11.96 8.63
N TYR A 263 -15.75 -10.78 9.12
CA TYR A 263 -14.40 -10.22 9.04
C TYR A 263 -13.57 -10.80 10.19
N HIS A 264 -12.72 -11.75 9.86
CA HIS A 264 -11.79 -12.46 10.74
C HIS A 264 -10.42 -12.56 10.06
N GLU A 265 -9.33 -12.71 10.82
CA GLU A 265 -7.97 -12.81 10.26
C GLU A 265 -7.82 -13.94 9.22
N ASP A 266 -8.40 -15.12 9.51
CA ASP A 266 -8.39 -16.28 8.60
C ASP A 266 -9.30 -16.14 7.36
N PHE A 267 -10.27 -15.23 7.39
CA PHE A 267 -11.23 -15.06 6.28
C PHE A 267 -10.89 -13.86 5.40
N CYS A 268 -10.24 -12.86 5.97
CA CYS A 268 -9.92 -11.63 5.26
C CYS A 268 -8.64 -11.77 4.44
N CYS A 269 -8.61 -11.04 3.33
CA CYS A 269 -7.40 -10.79 2.56
C CYS A 269 -7.43 -9.36 2.01
N ILE A 270 -6.30 -8.88 1.53
CA ILE A 270 -6.16 -7.57 0.91
C ILE A 270 -6.02 -7.80 -0.60
N LEU A 271 -6.97 -7.28 -1.38
CA LEU A 271 -7.06 -7.50 -2.83
C LEU A 271 -6.95 -6.17 -3.58
N PRO A 272 -6.31 -6.14 -4.76
CA PRO A 272 -6.48 -5.03 -5.69
C PRO A 272 -7.96 -4.88 -6.04
N LYS A 273 -8.46 -3.64 -6.07
CA LYS A 273 -9.88 -3.34 -6.28
C LYS A 273 -10.45 -3.94 -7.55
N GLY A 274 -9.65 -4.00 -8.64
CA GLY A 274 -10.06 -4.65 -9.87
C GLY A 274 -10.35 -6.15 -9.69
N LEU A 275 -9.48 -6.83 -8.95
CA LEU A 275 -9.64 -8.25 -8.63
C LEU A 275 -10.84 -8.48 -7.69
N ASN A 276 -10.98 -7.65 -6.64
CA ASN A 276 -12.12 -7.73 -5.73
C ASN A 276 -13.46 -7.55 -6.46
N THR A 277 -13.54 -6.55 -7.34
CA THR A 277 -14.72 -6.29 -8.17
C THR A 277 -15.04 -7.47 -9.10
N MET A 278 -14.01 -8.07 -9.71
CA MET A 278 -14.18 -9.22 -10.59
C MET A 278 -14.75 -10.43 -9.83
N LEU A 279 -14.28 -10.68 -8.61
CA LEU A 279 -14.81 -11.75 -7.74
C LEU A 279 -16.25 -11.48 -7.30
N ALA A 280 -16.58 -10.23 -6.95
CA ALA A 280 -17.95 -9.85 -6.64
C ALA A 280 -18.90 -10.11 -7.83
N ASN A 281 -18.49 -9.72 -9.03
CA ASN A 281 -19.24 -9.94 -10.27
C ASN A 281 -19.33 -11.42 -10.71
N ALA A 282 -18.56 -12.31 -10.08
CA ALA A 282 -18.65 -13.75 -10.30
C ALA A 282 -19.67 -14.44 -9.38
N LYS A 283 -20.44 -13.68 -8.58
CA LYS A 283 -21.47 -14.17 -7.68
C LYS A 283 -22.85 -13.64 -8.08
N LYS A 284 -23.90 -14.41 -7.76
CA LYS A 284 -25.28 -13.95 -7.92
C LYS A 284 -25.59 -12.87 -6.88
N HIS A 285 -26.12 -11.75 -7.34
CA HIS A 285 -26.66 -10.70 -6.49
C HIS A 285 -28.19 -10.76 -6.50
N TYR A 286 -28.79 -10.78 -5.32
CA TYR A 286 -30.23 -10.84 -5.12
C TYR A 286 -30.79 -9.46 -4.81
N LYS A 287 -31.91 -9.12 -5.44
CA LYS A 287 -32.77 -8.01 -5.04
C LYS A 287 -33.70 -8.43 -3.90
N GLU A 288 -34.37 -7.45 -3.32
CA GLU A 288 -35.33 -7.70 -2.23
C GLU A 288 -36.44 -8.64 -2.69
N GLY A 289 -36.60 -9.77 -1.99
CA GLY A 289 -37.56 -10.83 -2.32
C GLY A 289 -37.07 -11.89 -3.32
N GLU A 290 -35.87 -11.75 -3.89
CA GLU A 290 -35.28 -12.77 -4.75
C GLU A 290 -34.64 -13.91 -3.92
N THR A 291 -34.85 -15.15 -4.36
CA THR A 291 -34.29 -16.38 -3.79
C THR A 291 -33.83 -17.29 -4.92
N PRO A 292 -32.93 -18.27 -4.67
CA PRO A 292 -32.53 -19.24 -5.67
C PRO A 292 -33.71 -19.93 -6.39
N ASP A 293 -34.85 -20.10 -5.70
CA ASP A 293 -36.05 -20.75 -6.25
C ASP A 293 -36.85 -19.88 -7.23
N ASN A 294 -36.61 -18.56 -7.27
CA ASN A 294 -37.41 -17.62 -8.06
C ASN A 294 -36.60 -16.75 -9.03
N VAL A 295 -35.29 -16.95 -9.12
CA VAL A 295 -34.42 -16.30 -10.10
C VAL A 295 -33.69 -17.30 -10.97
N LEU A 296 -33.33 -16.86 -12.17
CA LEU A 296 -32.43 -17.60 -13.05
C LEU A 296 -31.00 -17.63 -12.49
N PRO A 297 -30.14 -18.58 -12.91
CA PRO A 297 -28.72 -18.59 -12.55
C PRO A 297 -27.97 -17.30 -12.89
N LEU A 298 -26.80 -17.12 -12.30
CA LEU A 298 -25.88 -16.03 -12.63
C LEU A 298 -25.60 -15.99 -14.14
N GLY A 299 -25.71 -14.81 -14.74
CA GLY A 299 -25.42 -14.60 -16.16
C GLY A 299 -26.46 -15.13 -17.13
N VAL A 300 -27.52 -15.80 -16.66
CA VAL A 300 -28.56 -16.40 -17.50
C VAL A 300 -29.79 -15.49 -17.58
N SER A 301 -30.39 -15.43 -18.77
CA SER A 301 -31.64 -14.76 -19.06
C SER A 301 -32.57 -15.66 -19.87
N TYR A 302 -33.88 -15.43 -19.77
CA TYR A 302 -34.89 -16.17 -20.53
C TYR A 302 -35.56 -15.28 -21.57
N ASN A 303 -35.68 -15.77 -22.80
CA ASN A 303 -36.36 -15.10 -23.89
C ASN A 303 -37.75 -15.70 -24.13
N SER A 304 -38.80 -14.98 -23.71
CA SER A 304 -40.18 -15.45 -23.83
C SER A 304 -40.69 -15.62 -25.26
N LYS A 305 -40.04 -15.01 -26.27
CA LYS A 305 -40.43 -15.13 -27.68
C LYS A 305 -39.94 -16.43 -28.30
N THR A 306 -38.72 -16.84 -27.96
CA THR A 306 -38.09 -18.06 -28.49
C THR A 306 -38.29 -19.25 -27.56
N GLY A 307 -38.62 -19.01 -26.29
CA GLY A 307 -38.72 -20.06 -25.27
C GLY A 307 -37.36 -20.62 -24.84
N LYS A 308 -36.27 -19.87 -25.08
CA LYS A 308 -34.89 -20.30 -24.86
C LYS A 308 -34.21 -19.52 -23.73
N TYR A 309 -33.19 -20.14 -23.15
CA TYR A 309 -32.29 -19.54 -22.16
C TYR A 309 -30.97 -19.14 -22.81
N THR A 310 -30.42 -17.99 -22.43
CA THR A 310 -29.17 -17.47 -22.98
C THR A 310 -28.29 -16.91 -21.87
N GLY A 311 -27.05 -17.36 -21.84
CA GLY A 311 -26.01 -16.77 -21.00
C GLY A 311 -25.47 -15.47 -21.60
N SER A 312 -24.96 -14.57 -20.77
CA SER A 312 -24.30 -13.34 -21.21
C SER A 312 -23.11 -13.04 -20.31
N ILE A 313 -21.92 -12.94 -20.90
CA ILE A 313 -20.68 -12.68 -20.16
C ILE A 313 -20.02 -11.38 -20.59
N GLN A 314 -19.63 -10.57 -19.62
CA GLN A 314 -18.69 -9.47 -19.83
C GLN A 314 -17.33 -9.89 -19.26
N PHE A 315 -16.37 -10.16 -20.15
CA PHE A 315 -14.99 -10.46 -19.75
C PHE A 315 -14.36 -9.26 -19.05
N THR A 316 -13.43 -9.51 -18.14
CA THR A 316 -12.77 -8.46 -17.37
C THR A 316 -11.97 -7.54 -18.31
N GLY A 317 -12.35 -6.25 -18.34
CA GLY A 317 -11.77 -5.25 -19.24
C GLY A 317 -12.48 -5.12 -20.61
N ALA A 318 -13.53 -5.92 -20.87
CA ALA A 318 -14.35 -5.76 -22.07
C ALA A 318 -15.38 -4.63 -21.92
N GLU A 319 -15.61 -3.88 -22.99
CA GLU A 319 -16.56 -2.75 -22.99
C GLU A 319 -18.03 -3.20 -22.96
N LYS A 320 -18.33 -4.37 -23.53
CA LYS A 320 -19.70 -4.86 -23.71
C LYS A 320 -19.83 -6.34 -23.37
N PRO A 321 -20.98 -6.76 -22.84
CA PRO A 321 -21.29 -8.18 -22.68
C PRO A 321 -21.44 -8.86 -24.04
N ILE A 322 -21.06 -10.14 -24.08
CA ILE A 322 -21.18 -11.03 -25.23
C ILE A 322 -22.31 -12.02 -24.93
N PRO A 323 -23.38 -12.06 -25.75
CA PRO A 323 -24.39 -13.09 -25.64
C PRO A 323 -23.79 -14.45 -26.03
N LEU A 324 -24.15 -15.48 -25.28
CA LEU A 324 -23.75 -16.86 -25.50
C LEU A 324 -24.79 -17.60 -26.32
N SER A 325 -24.69 -18.93 -26.36
CA SER A 325 -25.59 -19.78 -27.14
C SER A 325 -27.01 -19.79 -26.54
N GLU A 326 -28.01 -20.10 -27.38
CA GLU A 326 -29.38 -20.36 -26.91
C GLU A 326 -29.53 -21.83 -26.52
N TRP A 327 -30.09 -22.08 -25.34
CA TRP A 327 -30.31 -23.39 -24.75
C TRP A 327 -31.76 -23.63 -24.38
N ASP A 328 -32.14 -24.90 -24.27
CA ASP A 328 -33.48 -25.32 -23.86
C ASP A 328 -33.69 -25.24 -22.33
N THR A 329 -32.60 -25.31 -21.57
CA THR A 329 -32.63 -25.31 -20.10
C THR A 329 -31.75 -24.20 -19.52
N GLU A 330 -32.06 -23.77 -18.30
CA GLU A 330 -31.25 -22.76 -17.60
C GLU A 330 -29.91 -23.31 -17.12
N GLU A 331 -29.85 -24.61 -16.83
CA GLU A 331 -28.64 -25.33 -16.41
C GLU A 331 -27.60 -25.39 -17.52
N GLU A 332 -28.02 -25.67 -18.76
CA GLU A 332 -27.13 -25.68 -19.93
C GLU A 332 -26.57 -24.28 -20.22
N ALA A 333 -27.44 -23.26 -20.19
CA ALA A 333 -27.01 -21.86 -20.36
C ALA A 333 -26.05 -21.42 -19.27
N PHE A 334 -26.28 -21.86 -18.02
CA PHE A 334 -25.37 -21.57 -16.91
C PHE A 334 -24.04 -22.32 -17.05
N GLU A 335 -24.04 -23.57 -17.51
CA GLU A 335 -22.81 -24.34 -17.69
C GLU A 335 -21.84 -23.67 -18.68
N GLU A 336 -22.37 -23.20 -19.81
CA GLU A 336 -21.58 -22.43 -20.78
C GLU A 336 -21.04 -21.13 -20.16
N TYR A 337 -21.88 -20.38 -19.46
CA TYR A 337 -21.48 -19.17 -18.73
C TYR A 337 -20.39 -19.47 -17.69
N ARG A 338 -20.54 -20.55 -16.92
CA ARG A 338 -19.64 -20.98 -15.84
C ARG A 338 -18.25 -21.26 -16.37
N VAL A 339 -18.14 -22.01 -17.47
CA VAL A 339 -16.86 -22.35 -18.11
C VAL A 339 -16.14 -21.08 -18.56
N LEU A 340 -16.85 -20.18 -19.24
CA LEU A 340 -16.26 -18.93 -19.73
C LEU A 340 -15.89 -17.97 -18.60
N LYS A 341 -16.71 -17.88 -17.56
CA LYS A 341 -16.43 -17.02 -16.40
C LYS A 341 -15.25 -17.56 -15.59
N ARG A 342 -15.11 -18.88 -15.47
CA ARG A 342 -13.92 -19.50 -14.86
C ARG A 342 -12.67 -19.21 -15.68
N ALA A 343 -12.73 -19.27 -17.01
CA ALA A 343 -11.61 -18.91 -17.87
C ALA A 343 -11.20 -17.43 -17.71
N ASP A 344 -12.18 -16.51 -17.63
CA ASP A 344 -11.94 -15.08 -17.35
C ASP A 344 -11.17 -14.89 -16.02
N ILE A 345 -11.61 -15.54 -14.94
CA ILE A 345 -10.96 -15.49 -13.62
C ILE A 345 -9.51 -15.98 -13.72
N LEU A 346 -9.24 -17.10 -14.38
CA LEU A 346 -7.89 -17.67 -14.51
C LEU A 346 -6.95 -16.76 -15.32
N ILE A 347 -7.44 -16.16 -16.40
CA ILE A 347 -6.67 -15.21 -17.21
C ILE A 347 -6.31 -13.99 -16.38
N VAL A 348 -7.24 -13.45 -15.61
CA VAL A 348 -6.99 -12.31 -14.73
C VAL A 348 -6.01 -12.71 -13.62
N ALA A 349 -6.21 -13.83 -12.94
CA ALA A 349 -5.28 -14.32 -11.92
C ALA A 349 -3.84 -14.41 -12.45
N ALA A 350 -3.65 -14.93 -13.67
CA ALA A 350 -2.34 -14.98 -14.31
C ALA A 350 -1.70 -13.60 -14.52
N LYS A 351 -2.49 -12.54 -14.79
CA LYS A 351 -1.99 -11.16 -14.88
C LYS A 351 -1.48 -10.63 -13.53
N TYR A 352 -2.09 -11.06 -12.43
CA TYR A 352 -1.73 -10.63 -11.08
C TYR A 352 -0.65 -11.48 -10.42
N LYS A 353 -0.28 -12.64 -10.98
CA LYS A 353 0.61 -13.64 -10.35
C LYS A 353 1.85 -13.08 -9.66
N ASN A 354 2.54 -12.12 -10.28
CA ASN A 354 3.79 -11.56 -9.74
C ASN A 354 3.58 -10.30 -8.89
N SER A 355 2.33 -9.88 -8.68
CA SER A 355 1.95 -8.62 -8.03
C SER A 355 1.10 -8.84 -6.77
N ILE A 356 0.70 -10.08 -6.49
CA ILE A 356 -0.08 -10.45 -5.31
C ILE A 356 0.63 -11.58 -4.55
N PRO A 357 0.37 -11.74 -3.23
CA PRO A 357 0.87 -12.88 -2.46
C PRO A 357 0.43 -14.24 -3.02
N ASP A 358 1.31 -15.24 -2.92
CA ASP A 358 1.07 -16.59 -3.45
C ASP A 358 -0.22 -17.23 -2.90
N TYR A 359 -0.51 -17.07 -1.61
CA TYR A 359 -1.71 -17.64 -1.00
C TYR A 359 -3.02 -17.09 -1.60
N ILE A 360 -3.02 -15.83 -2.05
CA ILE A 360 -4.16 -15.23 -2.76
C ILE A 360 -4.24 -15.81 -4.16
N TYR A 361 -3.12 -15.87 -4.88
CA TYR A 361 -3.05 -16.44 -6.22
C TYR A 361 -3.56 -17.88 -6.25
N ASP A 362 -3.06 -18.72 -5.35
CA ASP A 362 -3.46 -20.13 -5.24
C ASP A 362 -4.96 -20.27 -4.97
N ARG A 363 -5.51 -19.42 -4.08
CA ARG A 363 -6.96 -19.42 -3.82
C ARG A 363 -7.77 -19.04 -5.05
N LEU A 364 -7.34 -18.05 -5.84
CA LEU A 364 -8.02 -17.65 -7.09
C LEU A 364 -8.13 -18.80 -8.10
N LEU A 365 -7.10 -19.67 -8.19
CA LEU A 365 -7.11 -20.82 -9.10
C LEU A 365 -8.18 -21.86 -8.75
N THR A 366 -8.64 -21.85 -7.50
CA THR A 366 -9.65 -22.77 -6.98
C THR A 366 -11.06 -22.19 -6.90
N VAL A 367 -11.26 -20.93 -7.32
CA VAL A 367 -12.57 -20.28 -7.25
C VAL A 367 -13.60 -21.01 -8.11
N GLU A 368 -14.74 -21.31 -7.51
CA GLU A 368 -15.89 -21.90 -8.18
C GLU A 368 -16.95 -20.84 -8.48
N VAL A 369 -17.41 -20.80 -9.74
CA VAL A 369 -18.54 -19.96 -10.15
C VAL A 369 -19.83 -20.75 -9.90
N LYS A 370 -20.64 -20.26 -8.95
CA LYS A 370 -21.90 -20.89 -8.54
C LYS A 370 -23.09 -20.19 -9.21
N PRO A 371 -24.19 -20.92 -9.48
CA PRO A 371 -25.38 -20.34 -10.13
C PRO A 371 -26.11 -19.33 -9.23
N TYR A 372 -26.02 -19.53 -7.91
CA TYR A 372 -26.83 -18.87 -6.88
C TYR A 372 -25.98 -18.44 -5.68
#